data_AF-A0A7C3CW19-F1
#
_entry.id   AF-A0A7C3CW19-F1
#
_cell.length_a   1.000
_cell.length_b   1.000
_cell.length_c   1.000
_cell.angle_alpha   90.00
_cell.angle_beta   90.00
_cell.angle_gamma   90.00
#
_symmetry.space_group_name_H-M   'P 1'
#
loop_
_entity.id
_entity.type
_entity.pdbx_description
1 polymer ?
#
loop_
_entity_poly.entity_id
_entity_poly.type
_entity_poly.pdbx_seq_one_letter_code
_entity_poly.pdbx_strand_id
1 'polypeptide(L)' 'MDSMGWVRFKQGDLKGAEAYLQKAYQITPDAEIAAHLSEVRWAMGQKEKAREVLRHALESSPDNSRLLELQKRYN' A
#
# COMPACT_ATOMS: atom_id res chain seq x y z
N MET A 1 -0.44 9.66 -8.58
CA MET A 1 -0.66 10.92 -7.82
C MET A 1 0.22 10.85 -6.57
N ASP A 2 1.07 11.84 -6.30
CA ASP A 2 1.93 11.84 -5.09
C ASP A 2 1.09 12.15 -3.84
N SER A 3 0.50 11.12 -3.25
CA SER A 3 -0.22 11.27 -1.97
C SER A 3 0.75 11.71 -0.87
N MET A 4 0.28 12.49 0.11
CA MET A 4 1.11 12.94 1.23
C MET A 4 1.74 11.75 2.00
N GLY A 5 1.05 10.60 2.06
CA GLY A 5 1.62 9.37 2.61
C GLY A 5 2.82 8.84 1.81
N TRP A 6 2.77 8.92 0.48
CA TRP A 6 3.89 8.53 -0.36
C TRP A 6 5.08 9.49 -0.26
N VAL A 7 4.84 10.79 -0.14
CA VAL A 7 5.90 11.77 0.12
C VAL A 7 6.63 11.46 1.43
N ARG A 8 5.89 11.16 2.51
CA ARG A 8 6.48 10.75 3.79
C ARG A 8 7.32 9.48 3.67
N PHE A 9 6.85 8.51 2.89
CA PHE A 9 7.61 7.29 2.59
C PHE A 9 8.95 7.63 1.92
N LYS A 10 8.93 8.50 0.91
CA LYS A 10 10.16 8.95 0.22
C LYS A 10 11.11 9.72 1.12
N GLN A 11 10.62 10.36 2.18
CA GLN A 11 11.41 11.04 3.21
C GLN A 11 11.95 10.09 4.29
N GLY A 12 11.60 8.80 4.25
CA GLY A 12 11.98 7.82 5.26
C GLY A 12 11.09 7.80 6.51
N ASP A 13 10.05 8.64 6.58
CA ASP A 13 9.02 8.61 7.62
C ASP A 13 8.03 7.46 7.36
N LEU A 14 8.50 6.22 7.55
CA LEU A 14 7.68 5.03 7.29
C LEU A 14 6.44 4.96 8.20
N LYS A 15 6.58 5.34 9.47
CA LYS A 15 5.48 5.32 10.44
C LYS A 15 4.41 6.35 10.09
N GLY A 16 4.80 7.58 9.75
CA GLY A 16 3.85 8.60 9.34
C GLY A 16 3.23 8.31 7.97
N ALA A 17 3.98 7.69 7.06
CA ALA A 17 3.45 7.20 5.79
C ALA A 17 2.36 6.13 6.02
N GLU A 18 2.63 5.13 6.86
CA GLU A 18 1.67 4.08 7.20
C GLU A 18 0.40 4.69 7.80
N ALA A 19 0.55 5.55 8.81
CA ALA A 19 -0.59 6.17 9.49
C ALA A 19 -1.46 7.03 8.53
N TYR A 20 -0.82 7.76 7.61
CA TYR A 20 -1.54 8.56 6.62
C TYR A 20 -2.28 7.68 5.62
N LEU A 21 -1.59 6.71 5.01
CA LEU A 21 -2.17 5.83 3.99
C LEU A 21 -3.24 4.92 4.56
N GLN A 22 -3.10 4.46 5.81
CA GLN A 22 -4.13 3.66 6.47
C GLN A 22 -5.42 4.46 6.65
N LYS A 23 -5.34 5.72 7.09
CA LYS A 23 -6.51 6.60 7.19
C LYS A 23 -7.13 6.88 5.82
N ALA A 24 -6.29 7.15 4.82
CA ALA A 24 -6.76 7.37 3.45
C ALA A 24 -7.50 6.12 2.92
N TYR A 25 -6.95 4.93 3.15
CA TYR A 25 -7.55 3.66 2.73
C TYR A 25 -8.89 3.35 3.42
N GLN A 26 -9.02 3.73 4.69
CA GLN A 26 -10.28 3.59 5.44
C GLN A 26 -11.39 4.50 4.90
N ILE A 27 -11.04 5.70 4.42
CA ILE A 27 -12.00 6.65 3.83
C ILE A 27 -12.31 6.27 2.38
N THR A 28 -11.29 5.85 1.64
CA THR A 28 -11.38 5.52 0.21
C THR A 28 -10.49 4.31 -0.07
N PRO A 29 -11.07 3.10 -0.14
CA PRO A 29 -10.34 1.88 -0.41
C PRO A 29 -10.03 1.75 -1.91
N ASP A 30 -9.18 2.65 -2.41
CA ASP A 30 -8.71 2.68 -3.79
C ASP A 30 -7.44 1.83 -3.98
N ALA A 31 -7.29 1.29 -5.19
CA ALA A 31 -6.16 0.42 -5.55
C ALA A 31 -4.79 1.12 -5.48
N GLU A 32 -4.69 2.41 -5.83
CA GLU A 32 -3.43 3.17 -5.73
C GLU A 32 -3.05 3.37 -4.25
N ILE A 33 -4.02 3.72 -3.40
CA ILE A 33 -3.80 3.88 -1.95
C ILE A 33 -3.38 2.55 -1.33
N ALA A 34 -4.05 1.45 -1.69
CA ALA A 34 -3.71 0.12 -1.22
C ALA A 34 -2.29 -0.29 -1.64
N ALA A 35 -1.91 -0.05 -2.90
CA ALA A 35 -0.57 -0.33 -3.40
C ALA A 35 0.49 0.39 -2.56
N HIS A 36 0.32 1.70 -2.33
CA HIS A 36 1.24 2.48 -1.50
C HIS A 36 1.28 1.99 -0.05
N LEU A 37 0.13 1.69 0.57
CA LEU A 37 0.07 1.17 1.94
C LEU A 37 0.80 -0.19 2.06
N SER A 38 0.58 -1.08 1.09
CA SER A 38 1.30 -2.35 1.00
C SER A 38 2.81 -2.15 0.89
N GLU A 39 3.28 -1.25 0.03
CA GLU A 39 4.72 -0.98 -0.14
C GLU A 39 5.37 -0.40 1.13
N VAL A 40 4.69 0.54 1.81
CA VAL A 40 5.18 1.10 3.07
C VAL A 40 5.31 0.00 4.13
N ARG A 41 4.28 -0.82 4.32
CA ARG A 41 4.30 -1.94 5.27
C ARG A 41 5.38 -2.95 4.94
N TRP A 42 5.60 -3.22 3.66
CA TRP A 42 6.67 -4.11 3.20
C TRP A 42 8.05 -3.55 3.59
N ALA A 43 8.30 -2.27 3.33
CA ALA A 43 9.55 -1.59 3.67
C ALA A 43 9.81 -1.56 5.19
N MET A 44 8.75 -1.55 6.01
CA MET A 44 8.83 -1.66 7.47
C MET A 44 9.08 -3.09 7.98
N GLY A 45 9.18 -4.07 7.08
CA GLY A 45 9.30 -5.49 7.44
C GLY A 45 7.98 -6.17 7.85
N GLN A 46 6.85 -5.46 7.76
CA GLN A 46 5.52 -5.98 8.10
C GLN A 46 4.93 -6.77 6.92
N LYS A 47 5.61 -7.82 6.48
CA LYS A 47 5.33 -8.53 5.22
C LYS A 47 3.92 -9.12 5.16
N GLU A 48 3.45 -9.69 6.26
CA GLU A 48 2.13 -10.31 6.38
C GLU A 48 1.03 -9.26 6.19
N LYS A 49 1.15 -8.11 6.86
CA LYS A 49 0.20 -6.99 6.72
C LYS A 49 0.24 -6.34 5.34
N ALA A 50 1.40 -6.31 4.70
CA ALA A 50 1.54 -5.83 3.33
C ALA A 50 0.80 -6.73 2.33
N ARG A 51 0.93 -8.06 2.49
CA ARG A 51 0.22 -9.05 1.69
C ARG A 51 -1.29 -9.03 1.95
N GLU A 52 -1.71 -8.84 3.19
CA GLU A 52 -3.13 -8.73 3.55
C GLU A 52 -3.81 -7.56 2.81
N VAL A 53 -3.23 -6.36 2.89
CA VAL A 53 -3.74 -5.18 2.16
C VAL A 53 -3.79 -5.45 0.65
N LEU A 54 -2.74 -6.05 0.12
CA LEU A 54 -2.65 -6.35 -1.31
C LEU A 54 -3.72 -7.34 -1.75
N ARG A 55 -3.96 -8.40 -0.97
CA ARG A 55 -5.01 -9.39 -1.25
C ARG A 55 -6.39 -8.73 -1.28
N HIS A 56 -6.71 -7.92 -0.28
CA HIS A 56 -8.00 -7.21 -0.24
C HIS A 56 -8.17 -6.24 -1.41
N ALA A 57 -7.11 -5.55 -1.82
CA ALA A 57 -7.16 -4.67 -2.98
C ALA A 57 -7.39 -5.44 -4.28
N LEU A 58 -6.77 -6.61 -4.45
CA LEU A 58 -6.95 -7.48 -5.61
C LEU A 58 -8.37 -8.09 -5.68
N GLU A 59 -9.04 -8.30 -4.56
CA GLU A 59 -10.45 -8.75 -4.54
C GLU A 59 -11.37 -7.73 -5.24
N SER A 60 -11.09 -6.44 -5.10
CA SER A 60 -11.90 -5.36 -5.69
C SER A 60 -11.35 -4.85 -7.03
N SER A 61 -10.09 -5.11 -7.34
CA SER A 61 -9.40 -4.63 -8.54
C SER A 61 -8.44 -5.69 -9.08
N PRO A 62 -8.95 -6.85 -9.54
CA PRO A 62 -8.13 -8.01 -9.90
C PRO A 62 -7.18 -7.75 -11.08
N ASP A 63 -7.57 -6.88 -12.01
CA ASP A 63 -6.79 -6.56 -13.21
C ASP A 63 -5.87 -5.35 -13.04
N ASN A 64 -5.78 -4.79 -11.83
CA ASN A 64 -4.93 -3.62 -11.58
C ASN A 64 -3.46 -3.99 -11.74
N SER A 65 -2.82 -3.42 -12.76
CA SER A 65 -1.45 -3.77 -13.14
C SER A 65 -0.44 -3.55 -12.01
N ARG A 66 -0.64 -2.51 -11.19
CA ARG A 66 0.27 -2.20 -10.08
C ARG A 66 0.13 -3.19 -8.93
N LEU A 67 -1.11 -3.58 -8.58
CA LEU A 67 -1.34 -4.61 -7.57
C LEU A 67 -0.76 -5.97 -8.02
N LEU A 68 -0.96 -6.34 -9.29
CA LEU A 68 -0.38 -7.58 -9.84
C LEU A 68 1.15 -7.57 -9.84
N GLU A 69 1.79 -6.41 -10.07
CA GLU A 69 3.24 -6.29 -9.94
C GLU A 69 3.71 -6.51 -8.50
N LEU A 70 3.05 -5.89 -7.52
CA LEU A 70 3.36 -6.09 -6.11
C LEU A 70 3.13 -7.54 -5.68
N GLN A 71 2.10 -8.21 -6.20
CA GLN A 71 1.82 -9.60 -5.90
C GLN A 71 2.97 -10.51 -6.33
N LYS A 72 3.51 -10.28 -7.53
CA LYS A 72 4.69 -11.00 -8.02
C LYS A 72 5.93 -10.72 -7.17
N ARG A 73 6.10 -9.48 -6.70
CA ARG A 73 7.25 -9.06 -5.87
C ARG A 73 7.21 -9.66 -4.45
N TYR A 74 6.02 -9.92 -3.91
CA TYR A 74 5.85 -10.40 -2.52
C TYR A 74 5.86 -11.92 -2.38
N ASN A 75 5.93 -12.65 -3.50
CA ASN A 75 6.08 -14.09 -3.57
C ASN A 75 7.53 -14.53 -3.40
#